data_AF-A0A832DCX0-F1
#
_entry.id   AF-A0A832DCX0-F1
#
_cell.length_a   1.000
_cell.length_b   1.000
_cell.length_c   1.000
_cell.angle_alpha   90.00
_cell.angle_beta   90.00
_cell.angle_gamma   90.00
#
_symmetry.space_group_name_H-M   'P 1'
#
loop_
_entity.id
_entity.type
_entity.pdbx_description
1 polymer ?
#
loop_
_entity_poly.entity_id
_entity_poly.type
_entity_poly.pdbx_seq_one_letter_code
_entity_poly.pdbx_strand_id
1 'polypeptide(L)'
;DYEQAKSENIVKCVMDKNQNALYFSRSLIPHSRKPKEISYFYHIGLYAYRTKFLYELSKLEDSYLQKLEDLEQLKILEHGYKMKVARVNDMPFGIDVKDDVKKVEKLLCQ
;
A
#
# COMPACT_ATOMS: atom_id res chain seq x y z
N ASP A 1 10.95 7.97 4.19
CA ASP A 1 11.48 9.31 3.83
C ASP A 1 10.33 10.22 3.42
N TYR A 2 10.28 11.47 3.88
CA TYR A 2 9.24 12.43 3.50
C TYR A 2 9.23 12.73 2.00
N GLU A 3 10.41 12.86 1.38
CA GLU A 3 10.51 13.17 -0.05
C GLU A 3 9.94 12.03 -0.89
N GLN A 4 10.29 10.80 -0.53
CA GLN A 4 9.75 9.59 -1.15
C GLN A 4 8.24 9.44 -0.90
N ALA A 5 7.74 9.79 0.29
CA ALA A 5 6.32 9.65 0.64
C ALA A 5 5.39 10.53 -0.22
N LYS A 6 5.91 11.62 -0.79
CA LYS A 6 5.16 12.49 -1.72
C LYS A 6 4.90 11.84 -3.08
N SER A 7 5.63 10.79 -3.44
CA SER A 7 5.42 10.08 -4.71
C SER A 7 4.03 9.43 -4.75
N GLU A 8 3.30 9.67 -5.83
CA GLU A 8 1.99 9.04 -6.12
C GLU A 8 2.15 7.57 -6.58
N ASN A 9 3.35 7.18 -6.99
CA ASN A 9 3.69 5.79 -7.32
C ASN A 9 3.82 4.93 -6.07
N ILE A 10 4.01 5.56 -4.90
CA ILE A 10 4.14 4.86 -3.62
C ILE A 10 2.81 4.98 -2.89
N VAL A 11 2.17 3.84 -2.67
CA VAL A 11 0.92 3.78 -1.92
C VAL A 11 1.23 3.85 -0.43
N LYS A 12 0.58 4.79 0.27
CA LYS A 12 0.67 4.92 1.73
C LYS A 12 -0.49 4.20 2.40
N CYS A 13 -0.26 3.72 3.61
CA CYS A 13 -1.28 3.08 4.44
C CYS A 13 -1.32 3.74 5.83
N VAL A 14 -2.52 3.98 6.34
CA VAL A 14 -2.75 4.26 7.77
C VAL A 14 -3.52 3.11 8.41
N MET A 15 -3.26 2.82 9.68
CA MET A 15 -3.79 1.65 10.37
C MET A 15 -4.18 1.98 11.80
N ASP A 16 -5.11 1.21 12.36
CA ASP A 16 -5.53 1.32 13.75
C ASP A 16 -4.51 0.68 14.71
N LYS A 17 -4.77 0.81 16.02
CA LYS A 17 -3.93 0.22 17.08
C LYS A 17 -3.91 -1.32 17.06
N ASN A 18 -4.87 -1.94 16.40
CA ASN A 18 -5.01 -3.39 16.26
C ASN A 18 -4.46 -3.90 14.91
N GLN A 19 -3.68 -3.08 14.18
CA GLN A 19 -3.12 -3.41 12.88
C GLN A 19 -4.19 -3.76 11.82
N ASN A 20 -5.35 -3.11 11.86
CA ASN A 20 -6.26 -3.09 10.72
C ASN A 20 -5.98 -1.86 9.87
N ALA A 21 -5.90 -2.02 8.54
CA ALA A 21 -5.84 -0.88 7.64
C ALA A 21 -7.10 -0.02 7.83
N LEU A 22 -6.88 1.29 7.97
CA LEU A 22 -7.94 2.29 7.98
C LEU A 22 -8.13 2.86 6.57
N TYR A 23 -7.03 3.12 5.85
CA TYR A 23 -7.08 3.65 4.49
C TYR A 23 -5.76 3.45 3.75
N PHE A 24 -5.86 3.32 2.42
CA PHE A 24 -4.73 3.32 1.48
C PHE A 24 -4.88 4.50 0.52
N SER A 25 -3.79 5.15 0.16
CA SER A 25 -3.85 6.29 -0.77
C SER A 25 -2.52 6.51 -1.49
N ARG A 26 -2.61 6.99 -2.73
CA ARG A 26 -1.49 7.61 -3.46
C ARG A 26 -1.20 9.03 -2.96
N SER A 27 -2.14 9.66 -2.27
CA SER A 27 -1.93 10.94 -1.58
C SER A 27 -1.07 10.77 -0.33
N LEU A 28 -0.41 11.84 0.09
CA LEU A 28 0.41 11.86 1.30
C LEU A 28 -0.47 11.70 2.56
N ILE A 29 -0.49 10.50 3.14
CA ILE A 29 -1.18 10.19 4.38
C ILE A 29 -0.24 9.54 5.42
N PRO A 30 -0.37 9.88 6.71
CA PRO A 30 -1.25 10.92 7.25
C PRO A 30 -0.72 12.33 6.96
N HIS A 31 -1.62 13.31 6.88
CA HIS A 31 -1.22 14.71 6.95
C HIS A 31 -0.62 15.01 8.34
N SER A 32 0.48 15.77 8.38
CA SER A 32 1.14 16.19 9.61
C SER A 32 1.63 17.62 9.48
N ARG A 33 1.52 18.40 10.56
CA ARG A 33 2.11 19.74 10.65
C ARG A 33 3.65 19.71 10.60
N LYS A 34 4.23 18.57 10.93
CA LYS A 34 5.67 18.32 10.95
C LYS A 34 6.00 17.04 10.19
N PRO A 35 5.88 17.06 8.85
CA PRO A 35 5.89 15.84 8.05
C PRO A 35 7.24 15.12 8.04
N LYS A 36 8.34 15.82 8.33
CA LYS A 36 9.68 15.24 8.45
C LYS A 36 9.94 14.54 9.80
N GLU A 37 9.06 14.71 10.78
CA GLU A 37 9.20 14.13 12.14
C GLU A 37 8.38 12.84 12.31
N ILE A 38 7.70 12.36 11.27
CA ILE A 38 6.85 11.16 11.34
C ILE A 38 7.33 10.05 10.41
N SER A 39 6.92 8.83 10.73
CA SER A 39 7.09 7.68 9.84
C SER A 39 5.87 7.52 8.94
N TYR A 40 6.12 7.37 7.64
CA TYR A 40 5.11 7.00 6.66
C TYR A 40 5.18 5.49 6.44
N PHE A 41 4.02 4.83 6.40
CA PHE A 41 3.96 3.41 6.08
C PHE A 41 3.63 3.24 4.60
N TYR A 42 4.49 2.52 3.90
CA TYR A 42 4.29 2.20 2.50
C TYR A 42 3.67 0.81 2.38
N HIS A 43 2.73 0.68 1.46
CA HIS A 43 2.08 -0.58 1.17
C HIS A 43 2.97 -1.45 0.29
N ILE A 44 3.09 -2.73 0.66
CA ILE A 44 3.75 -3.76 -0.16
C ILE A 44 2.64 -4.65 -0.68
N GLY A 45 2.63 -4.91 -1.99
CA GLY A 45 1.61 -5.70 -2.68
C GLY A 45 1.62 -7.20 -2.39
N LEU A 46 1.88 -7.60 -1.14
CA LEU A 46 1.82 -8.98 -0.67
C LEU A 46 0.54 -9.18 0.15
N TYR A 47 -0.27 -10.14 -0.27
CA TYR A 47 -1.56 -10.41 0.35
C TYR A 47 -1.72 -11.88 0.74
N ALA A 48 -2.43 -12.12 1.84
CA ALA A 48 -2.84 -13.44 2.27
C ALA A 48 -4.36 -13.44 2.49
N TYR A 49 -5.06 -14.25 1.69
CA TYR A 49 -6.52 -14.36 1.74
C TYR A 49 -6.95 -15.78 2.05
N ARG A 50 -8.08 -15.90 2.76
CA ARG A 50 -8.77 -17.19 2.87
C ARG A 50 -9.44 -17.48 1.53
N THR A 51 -9.36 -18.71 1.05
CA THR A 51 -9.96 -19.12 -0.23
C THR A 51 -11.44 -18.77 -0.32
N LYS A 52 -12.21 -19.01 0.76
CA LYS A 52 -13.63 -18.64 0.82
C LYS A 52 -13.85 -17.13 0.59
N PHE A 53 -13.00 -16.30 1.19
CA PHE A 53 -13.10 -14.85 1.04
C PHE A 53 -12.78 -14.39 -0.38
N LEU A 54 -11.84 -15.04 -1.08
CA LEU A 54 -11.55 -14.72 -2.49
C LEU A 54 -12.79 -14.93 -3.39
N TYR A 55 -13.57 -15.99 -3.16
CA TYR A 55 -14.84 -16.21 -3.87
C TYR A 55 -15.93 -15.19 -3.54
N GLU A 56 -15.91 -14.62 -2.33
CA GLU A 56 -16.82 -13.54 -1.95
C GLU A 56 -16.37 -12.23 -2.60
N LEU A 57 -15.08 -11.90 -2.51
CA LEU A 57 -14.48 -10.71 -3.10
C LEU A 57 -14.71 -10.62 -4.61
N SER A 58 -14.64 -11.74 -5.33
CA SER A 58 -14.88 -11.78 -6.78
C SER A 58 -16.32 -11.44 -7.19
N LYS A 59 -17.26 -11.45 -6.24
CA LYS A 59 -18.68 -11.13 -6.48
C LYS A 59 -19.03 -9.71 -6.07
N LEU A 60 -18.14 -9.01 -5.36
CA LEU A 60 -18.36 -7.63 -4.98
C LEU A 60 -18.26 -6.74 -6.23
N GLU A 61 -19.07 -5.70 -6.28
CA GLU A 61 -18.98 -4.68 -7.32
C GLU A 61 -17.73 -3.82 -7.11
N ASP A 62 -17.23 -3.20 -8.17
CA ASP A 62 -16.12 -2.26 -8.01
C ASP A 62 -16.58 -1.00 -7.30
N SER A 63 -15.79 -0.56 -6.33
CA SER A 63 -16.16 0.54 -5.45
C SER A 63 -15.62 1.88 -5.95
N TYR A 64 -16.10 2.97 -5.35
CA TYR A 64 -15.78 4.32 -5.82
C TYR A 64 -14.32 4.67 -5.57
N LEU A 65 -13.81 4.46 -4.36
CA LEU A 65 -12.42 4.77 -4.01
C LEU A 65 -11.43 3.84 -4.72
N GLN A 66 -11.79 2.57 -4.93
CA GLN A 66 -11.00 1.65 -5.76
C GLN A 66 -10.71 2.26 -7.14
N LYS A 67 -11.74 2.74 -7.84
CA LYS A 67 -11.60 3.33 -9.18
C LYS A 67 -10.90 4.70 -9.14
N LEU A 68 -11.18 5.49 -8.11
CA LEU A 68 -10.63 6.84 -7.97
C LEU A 68 -9.12 6.83 -7.71
N GLU A 69 -8.65 5.95 -6.82
CA GLU A 69 -7.23 5.85 -6.45
C GLU A 69 -6.46 4.81 -7.29
N ASP A 70 -7.18 4.02 -8.10
CA ASP A 70 -6.63 2.87 -8.82
C ASP A 70 -5.93 1.89 -7.85
N LEU A 71 -6.67 1.45 -6.82
CA LEU A 71 -6.21 0.59 -5.73
C LEU A 71 -7.24 -0.49 -5.38
N GLU A 72 -7.00 -1.73 -5.80
CA GLU A 72 -7.92 -2.87 -5.61
C GLU A 72 -8.32 -3.13 -4.15
N GLN A 73 -7.40 -2.97 -3.21
CA GLN A 73 -7.67 -3.21 -1.79
C GLN A 73 -8.70 -2.25 -1.18
N LEU A 74 -8.96 -1.10 -1.79
CA LEU A 74 -10.01 -0.19 -1.32
C LEU A 74 -11.41 -0.76 -1.51
N LYS A 75 -11.61 -1.66 -2.49
CA LYS A 75 -12.85 -2.44 -2.67
C LYS A 75 -13.22 -3.18 -1.41
N ILE A 76 -12.23 -3.80 -0.77
CA ILE A 76 -12.41 -4.58 0.46
C ILE A 76 -12.85 -3.65 1.60
N LEU A 77 -12.19 -2.50 1.75
CA LEU A 77 -12.51 -1.54 2.82
C LEU A 77 -13.88 -0.87 2.64
N GLU A 78 -14.23 -0.46 1.42
CA GLU A 78 -15.52 0.19 1.12
C GLU A 78 -16.72 -0.74 1.34
N HIS A 79 -16.54 -2.06 1.11
CA HIS A 79 -17.57 -3.05 1.41
C HIS A 79 -17.60 -3.46 2.90
N GLY A 80 -16.87 -2.76 3.77
CA GLY A 80 -16.93 -2.90 5.22
C GLY A 80 -16.10 -4.05 5.79
N TYR A 81 -15.28 -4.71 4.97
CA TYR A 81 -14.37 -5.75 5.46
C TYR A 81 -13.15 -5.14 6.13
N LYS A 82 -12.58 -5.88 7.08
CA LYS A 82 -11.33 -5.50 7.75
C LYS A 82 -10.14 -6.17 7.08
N MET A 83 -9.08 -5.41 6.89
CA MET A 83 -7.80 -5.92 6.39
C MET A 83 -6.75 -5.83 7.47
N LYS A 84 -6.18 -6.96 7.87
CA LYS A 84 -5.00 -6.99 8.74
C LYS A 84 -3.76 -6.61 7.95
N VAL A 85 -2.90 -5.80 8.55
CA VAL A 85 -1.61 -5.40 7.98
C VAL A 85 -0.49 -5.83 8.91
N ALA A 86 0.60 -6.33 8.35
CA ALA A 86 1.83 -6.63 9.09
C ALA A 86 2.90 -5.61 8.71
N ARG A 87 3.67 -5.14 9.70
CA ARG A 87 4.82 -4.26 9.46
C ARG A 87 6.06 -5.11 9.23
N VAL A 88 6.84 -4.74 8.22
CA VAL A 88 8.17 -5.28 7.97
C VAL A 88 9.19 -4.14 8.01
N ASN A 89 10.41 -4.47 8.43
CA ASN A 89 11.48 -3.47 8.52
C ASN A 89 12.14 -3.23 7.16
N ASP A 90 12.03 -4.20 6.26
CA ASP A 90 12.66 -4.17 4.95
C ASP A 90 11.61 -3.90 3.87
N MET A 91 11.90 -2.91 3.04
CA MET A 91 11.13 -2.65 1.84
C MET A 91 11.80 -3.38 0.67
N PRO A 92 11.12 -4.35 0.03
CA PRO A 92 11.63 -4.94 -1.20
C PRO A 92 11.70 -3.86 -2.29
N PHE A 93 12.78 -3.87 -3.06
CA PHE A 93 12.98 -2.94 -4.16
C PHE A 93 12.10 -3.38 -5.35
N GLY A 94 11.10 -2.57 -5.70
CA GLY A 94 10.29 -2.74 -6.90
C GLY A 94 11.01 -2.21 -8.14
N ILE A 95 10.75 -2.81 -9.31
CA ILE A 95 11.22 -2.31 -10.60
C ILE A 95 10.01 -1.74 -11.33
N ASP A 96 9.81 -0.42 -11.23
CA ASP A 96 8.64 0.24 -11.80
C ASP A 96 9.00 1.09 -13.04
N VAL A 97 10.22 1.64 -13.08
CA VAL A 97 10.72 2.42 -14.23
C VAL A 97 12.01 1.83 -14.81
N LYS A 98 12.32 2.18 -16.05
CA LYS A 98 13.51 1.67 -16.77
C LYS A 98 14.81 1.89 -16.00
N ASP A 99 14.91 2.99 -15.24
CA ASP A 99 16.10 3.31 -14.44
C ASP A 99 16.26 2.45 -13.19
N ASP A 100 15.20 1.76 -12.74
CA ASP A 100 15.27 0.86 -11.58
C ASP A 100 16.02 -0.43 -11.91
N VAL A 101 15.99 -0.88 -13.17
CA VAL A 101 16.72 -2.05 -13.65
C VAL A 101 18.21 -1.93 -13.35
N LYS A 102 18.82 -0.79 -13.66
CA LYS A 102 20.26 -0.55 -13.41
C LYS A 102 20.64 -0.64 -11.93
N LYS A 103 19.72 -0.30 -11.03
CA LYS A 103 19.95 -0.38 -9.58
C LYS A 103 19.89 -1.84 -9.12
N VAL A 104 18.94 -2.62 -9.64
CA VAL A 104 18.80 -4.05 -9.32
C VAL A 104 19.96 -4.86 -9.91
N GLU A 105 20.37 -4.59 -11.15
CA GLU A 105 21.53 -5.25 -11.77
C GLU A 105 22.79 -5.08 -10.91
N LYS A 106 23.02 -3.89 -10.34
CA LYS A 106 24.14 -3.65 -9.42
C LYS A 106 24.04 -4.45 -8.12
N LEU A 107 22.82 -4.67 -7.61
CA LEU A 107 22.59 -5.45 -6.39
C LEU A 107 22.75 -6.96 -6.62
N LEU A 108 22.38 -7.46 -7.81
CA LEU A 108 22.48 -8.89 -8.16
C LEU A 108 23.89 -9.35 -8.53
N CYS A 109 24.75 -8.43 -8.99
CA CYS A 109 26.14 -8.71 -9.35
C CYS A 109 27.13 -8.62 -8.16
N GLN A 110 26.62 -8.50 -6.93
CA GLN A 110 27.40 -8.60 -5.69
C GLN A 110 27.34 -10.03 -5.14
#